data_AF-A0A919G9H5-F1
#
_entry.id   AF-A0A919G9H5-F1
#
_cell.length_a   1.000
_cell.length_b   1.000
_cell.length_c   1.000
_cell.angle_alpha   90.00
_cell.angle_beta   90.00
_cell.angle_gamma   90.00
#
_symmetry.space_group_name_H-M   'P 1'
#
loop_
_entity.id
_entity.type
_entity.pdbx_description
1 polymer ?
#
loop_
_entity_poly.entity_id
_entity_poly.type
_entity_poly.pdbx_seq_one_letter_code
_entity_poly.pdbx_strand_id
1 'polypeptide(L)'
;MMTERYSGDEFGLPHLGQVFHHSWRDEWATEAQALAYYADGMPPYLVEALLVDALRVSAPAVPPWVFETLWAVGTERRLELRKEGIDPREWLLGVVRLCRERLRAEGLTPPEEVPASPYQHLTGDVLDEIMIVTPGLLELAQDSSWKSIPGVVPALSHAAVHACPDLAFRFLLRALTYGPQITRKQYERYVELGRRFEYGQFLVPGYEHLMR
;
A
#
# COMPACT_ATOMS: atom_id res chain seq x y z
N MET A 1 -12.13 24.97 3.57
CA MET A 1 -11.48 24.08 4.54
C MET A 1 -11.42 22.73 3.84
N MET A 2 -10.24 22.32 3.36
CA MET A 2 -10.11 21.02 2.69
C MET A 2 -10.26 19.92 3.75
N THR A 3 -11.18 18.99 3.53
CA THR A 3 -11.44 17.89 4.46
C THR A 3 -10.36 16.84 4.25
N GLU A 4 -9.49 16.63 5.25
CA GLU A 4 -8.46 15.59 5.18
C GLU A 4 -9.13 14.21 5.24
N ARG A 5 -8.70 13.29 4.37
CA ARG A 5 -9.27 11.94 4.30
C ARG A 5 -8.74 11.01 5.40
N TYR A 6 -7.46 11.17 5.79
CA TYR A 6 -6.81 10.38 6.86
C TYR A 6 -5.69 11.17 7.54
N SER A 7 -5.73 11.35 8.86
CA SER A 7 -4.74 12.13 9.63
C SER A 7 -3.57 11.30 10.19
N GLY A 8 -3.32 10.10 9.69
CA GLY A 8 -2.24 9.20 10.15
C GLY A 8 -1.07 9.13 9.17
N ASP A 9 0.03 8.50 9.60
CA ASP A 9 1.26 8.36 8.81
C ASP A 9 1.05 7.44 7.59
N GLU A 10 0.28 6.36 7.73
CA GLU A 10 -0.14 5.48 6.62
C GLU A 10 -1.53 4.87 6.87
N PHE A 11 -2.12 4.29 5.82
CA PHE A 11 -3.38 3.55 5.91
C PHE A 11 -3.48 2.46 4.82
N GLY A 12 -4.46 1.57 4.98
CA GLY A 12 -4.78 0.54 4.00
C GLY A 12 -3.72 -0.56 3.88
N LEU A 13 -3.53 -1.10 2.68
CA LEU A 13 -2.57 -2.21 2.45
C LEU A 13 -1.10 -1.85 2.72
N PRO A 14 -0.58 -0.65 2.38
CA PRO A 14 0.78 -0.25 2.75
C PRO A 14 1.02 -0.29 4.26
N HIS A 15 0.08 0.25 5.05
CA HIS A 15 0.18 0.24 6.51
C HIS A 15 0.10 -1.17 7.10
N LEU A 16 -0.81 -2.02 6.57
CA LEU A 16 -0.84 -3.43 6.95
C LEU A 16 0.50 -4.12 6.64
N GLY A 17 1.13 -3.78 5.51
CA GLY A 17 2.47 -4.27 5.17
C GLY A 17 3.52 -3.92 6.22
N GLN A 18 3.46 -2.72 6.83
CA GLN A 18 4.37 -2.34 7.91
C GLN A 18 4.23 -3.20 9.16
N VAL A 19 3.01 -3.61 9.52
CA VAL A 19 2.78 -4.53 10.65
C VAL A 19 3.60 -5.81 10.46
N PHE A 20 3.63 -6.32 9.23
CA PHE A 20 4.40 -7.51 8.87
C PHE A 20 5.89 -7.24 8.57
N HIS A 21 6.32 -5.98 8.58
CA HIS A 21 7.74 -5.62 8.51
C HIS A 21 8.43 -5.70 9.89
N HIS A 22 7.75 -5.28 10.95
CA HIS A 22 8.23 -5.46 12.33
C HIS A 22 8.31 -6.94 12.68
N SER A 23 9.03 -7.31 13.75
CA SER A 23 9.15 -8.71 14.22
C SER A 23 7.80 -9.27 14.72
N TRP A 24 6.81 -9.31 13.84
CA TRP A 24 5.44 -9.69 14.11
C TRP A 24 5.36 -11.12 14.65
N ARG A 25 6.33 -11.96 14.29
CA ARG A 25 6.47 -13.32 14.82
C ARG A 25 6.88 -13.37 16.31
N ASP A 26 7.42 -12.29 16.86
CA ASP A 26 7.71 -12.18 18.29
C ASP A 26 6.42 -11.94 19.10
N GLU A 27 5.41 -11.34 18.46
CA GLU A 27 4.14 -10.96 19.09
C GLU A 27 2.99 -11.95 18.77
N TRP A 28 3.00 -12.56 17.58
CA TRP A 28 1.92 -13.43 17.10
C TRP A 28 2.44 -14.72 16.47
N ALA A 29 1.73 -15.82 16.72
CA ALA A 29 2.08 -17.13 16.19
C ALA A 29 1.67 -17.31 14.72
N THR A 30 0.65 -16.59 14.25
CA THR A 30 0.16 -16.67 12.87
C THR A 30 -0.14 -15.29 12.27
N GLU A 31 -0.08 -15.21 10.95
CA GLU A 31 -0.42 -14.01 10.19
C GLU A 31 -1.89 -13.60 10.38
N ALA A 32 -2.79 -14.57 10.58
CA ALA A 32 -4.20 -14.32 10.86
C ALA A 32 -4.40 -13.64 12.22
N GLN A 33 -3.60 -14.00 13.24
CA GLN A 33 -3.64 -13.35 14.55
C GLN A 33 -3.15 -11.89 14.45
N ALA A 34 -2.05 -11.66 13.75
CA ALA A 34 -1.51 -10.31 13.53
C ALA A 34 -2.53 -9.42 12.77
N LEU A 35 -3.17 -9.97 11.74
CA LEU A 35 -4.20 -9.27 10.97
C LEU A 35 -5.44 -8.94 11.81
N ALA A 36 -5.93 -9.89 12.64
CA ALA A 36 -7.05 -9.66 13.55
C ALA A 36 -6.73 -8.56 14.56
N TYR A 37 -5.57 -8.65 15.21
CA TYR A 37 -5.09 -7.63 16.15
C TYR A 37 -5.01 -6.24 15.50
N TYR A 38 -4.46 -6.17 14.28
CA TYR A 38 -4.43 -4.92 13.52
C TYR A 38 -5.84 -4.38 13.28
N ALA A 39 -6.77 -5.19 12.77
CA ALA A 39 -8.13 -4.74 12.47
C ALA A 39 -8.92 -4.30 13.72
N ASP A 40 -8.71 -4.97 14.85
CA ASP A 40 -9.35 -4.63 16.13
C ASP A 40 -8.84 -3.31 16.71
N GLY A 41 -7.53 -3.04 16.56
CA GLY A 41 -6.89 -1.81 17.03
C GLY A 41 -7.16 -0.58 16.16
N MET A 42 -7.70 -0.74 14.95
CA MET A 42 -7.91 0.36 14.01
C MET A 42 -9.31 0.98 14.14
N PRO A 43 -9.43 2.32 14.01
CA PRO A 43 -10.72 2.98 13.88
C PRO A 43 -11.44 2.55 12.59
N PRO A 44 -12.78 2.58 12.54
CA PRO A 44 -13.56 2.03 11.42
C PRO A 44 -13.18 2.58 10.04
N TYR A 45 -12.84 3.87 9.95
CA TYR A 45 -12.44 4.48 8.67
C TYR A 45 -11.12 3.93 8.11
N LEU A 46 -10.19 3.46 8.96
CA LEU A 46 -8.95 2.79 8.52
C LEU A 46 -9.20 1.34 8.11
N VAL A 47 -10.14 0.66 8.77
CA VAL A 47 -10.61 -0.67 8.38
C VAL A 47 -11.30 -0.62 7.01
N GLU A 48 -12.13 0.41 6.77
CA GLU A 48 -12.74 0.64 5.46
C GLU A 48 -11.68 0.94 4.38
N ALA A 49 -10.65 1.75 4.69
CA ALA A 49 -9.56 2.00 3.77
C ALA A 49 -8.81 0.72 3.36
N LEU A 50 -8.55 -0.17 4.33
CA LEU A 50 -7.96 -1.49 4.07
C LEU A 50 -8.87 -2.37 3.21
N LEU A 51 -10.17 -2.41 3.51
CA LEU A 51 -11.14 -3.15 2.71
C LEU A 51 -11.15 -2.68 1.26
N VAL A 52 -11.20 -1.37 1.02
CA VAL A 52 -11.22 -0.80 -0.32
C VAL A 52 -9.94 -1.13 -1.09
N ASP A 53 -8.77 -1.05 -0.45
CA ASP A 53 -7.51 -1.43 -1.08
C ASP A 53 -7.47 -2.92 -1.43
N ALA A 54 -7.90 -3.79 -0.50
CA ALA A 54 -7.96 -5.23 -0.73
C ALA A 54 -8.92 -5.59 -1.88
N LEU A 55 -10.08 -4.92 -1.96
CA LEU A 55 -11.01 -5.07 -3.07
C LEU A 55 -10.41 -4.64 -4.41
N ARG A 56 -9.69 -3.50 -4.44
CA ARG A 56 -9.02 -2.99 -5.66
C ARG A 56 -7.98 -3.94 -6.21
N VAL A 57 -7.11 -4.50 -5.35
CA VAL A 57 -6.06 -5.44 -5.80
C VAL A 57 -6.58 -6.84 -6.06
N SER A 58 -7.78 -7.17 -5.55
CA SER A 58 -8.50 -8.41 -5.84
C SER A 58 -9.34 -8.33 -7.14
N ALA A 59 -9.46 -7.15 -7.74
CA ALA A 59 -10.26 -6.96 -8.95
C ALA A 59 -9.75 -7.86 -10.10
N PRO A 60 -10.64 -8.39 -10.97
CA PRO A 60 -10.23 -9.27 -12.06
C PRO A 60 -9.19 -8.68 -13.02
N ALA A 61 -9.19 -7.35 -13.17
CA ALA A 61 -8.22 -6.62 -13.98
C ALA A 61 -6.81 -6.59 -13.36
N VAL A 62 -6.65 -6.95 -12.08
CA VAL A 62 -5.36 -6.95 -11.38
C VAL A 62 -4.85 -8.39 -11.27
N PRO A 63 -3.76 -8.74 -11.98
CA PRO A 63 -3.19 -10.08 -11.90
C PRO A 63 -2.51 -10.32 -10.55
N PRO A 64 -2.45 -11.58 -10.05
CA PRO A 64 -1.93 -11.90 -8.71
C PRO A 64 -0.54 -11.37 -8.42
N TRP A 65 0.35 -11.41 -9.42
CA TRP A 65 1.74 -10.97 -9.27
C TRP A 65 1.83 -9.48 -8.87
N VAL A 66 0.86 -8.64 -9.27
CA VAL A 66 0.85 -7.22 -8.88
C VAL A 66 0.69 -7.12 -7.37
N PHE A 67 -0.30 -7.82 -6.80
CA PHE A 67 -0.47 -7.84 -5.35
C PHE A 67 0.76 -8.45 -4.66
N GLU A 68 1.29 -9.56 -5.15
CA GLU A 68 2.46 -10.21 -4.54
C GLU A 68 3.68 -9.27 -4.49
N THR A 69 3.95 -8.52 -5.57
CA THR A 69 5.03 -7.55 -5.61
C THR A 69 4.75 -6.35 -4.69
N LEU A 70 3.54 -5.79 -4.69
CA LEU A 70 3.19 -4.69 -3.77
C LEU A 70 3.24 -5.14 -2.31
N TRP A 71 2.83 -6.37 -2.01
CA TRP A 71 2.91 -6.96 -0.69
C TRP A 71 4.37 -7.13 -0.25
N ALA A 72 5.24 -7.60 -1.15
CA ALA A 72 6.68 -7.66 -0.92
C ALA A 72 7.27 -6.27 -0.64
N VAL A 73 6.79 -5.23 -1.33
CA VAL A 73 7.15 -3.81 -1.07
C VAL A 73 6.72 -3.38 0.34
N GLY A 74 5.46 -3.61 0.68
CA GLY A 74 4.90 -3.23 1.99
C GLY A 74 5.65 -3.89 3.15
N THR A 75 5.92 -5.18 3.02
CA THR A 75 6.52 -6.02 4.06
C THR A 75 8.04 -6.07 4.02
N GLU A 76 8.69 -5.45 3.04
CA GLU A 76 10.13 -5.61 2.74
C GLU A 76 10.53 -7.11 2.68
N ARG A 77 9.66 -7.92 2.08
CA ARG A 77 9.80 -9.39 1.94
C ARG A 77 9.82 -10.18 3.25
N ARG A 78 9.46 -9.57 4.38
CA ARG A 78 9.39 -10.27 5.69
C ARG A 78 8.25 -11.29 5.77
N LEU A 79 7.23 -11.12 4.92
CA LEU A 79 6.15 -12.09 4.73
C LEU A 79 5.92 -12.33 3.23
N GLU A 80 6.61 -13.32 2.67
CA GLU A 80 6.38 -13.78 1.29
C GLU A 80 5.34 -14.90 1.27
N LEU A 81 4.06 -14.56 1.05
CA LEU A 81 2.90 -15.44 1.18
C LEU A 81 3.12 -16.85 0.59
N ARG A 82 3.58 -16.94 -0.66
CA ARG A 82 3.82 -18.25 -1.31
C ARG A 82 4.93 -19.08 -0.67
N LYS A 83 5.96 -18.45 -0.10
CA LYS A 83 7.03 -19.16 0.62
C LYS A 83 6.53 -19.73 1.95
N GLU A 84 5.52 -19.08 2.54
CA GLU A 84 4.81 -19.56 3.73
C GLU A 84 3.67 -20.53 3.39
N GLY A 85 3.49 -20.90 2.12
CA GLY A 85 2.41 -21.81 1.69
C GLY A 85 1.02 -21.17 1.67
N ILE A 86 0.93 -19.84 1.72
CA ILE A 86 -0.32 -19.09 1.72
C ILE A 86 -0.64 -18.64 0.28
N ASP A 87 -1.86 -18.93 -0.20
CA ASP A 87 -2.30 -18.41 -1.48
C ASP A 87 -2.61 -16.89 -1.38
N PRO A 88 -2.01 -16.04 -2.23
CA PRO A 88 -2.21 -14.59 -2.15
C PRO A 88 -3.67 -14.13 -2.35
N ARG A 89 -4.47 -14.86 -3.14
CA ARG A 89 -5.88 -14.52 -3.32
C ARG A 89 -6.68 -14.92 -2.09
N GLU A 90 -6.42 -16.10 -1.52
CA GLU A 90 -7.07 -16.53 -0.28
C GLU A 90 -6.76 -15.58 0.88
N TRP A 91 -5.51 -15.10 0.97
CA TRP A 91 -5.10 -14.08 1.93
C TRP A 91 -5.91 -12.78 1.78
N LEU A 92 -5.99 -12.22 0.57
CA LEU A 92 -6.77 -11.01 0.30
C LEU A 92 -8.26 -11.21 0.61
N LEU A 93 -8.83 -12.38 0.28
CA LEU A 93 -10.21 -12.70 0.65
C LEU A 93 -10.38 -12.78 2.17
N GLY A 94 -9.38 -13.27 2.91
CA GLY A 94 -9.34 -13.23 4.36
C GLY A 94 -9.38 -11.79 4.91
N VAL A 95 -8.55 -10.91 4.36
CA VAL A 95 -8.55 -9.47 4.70
C VAL A 95 -9.92 -8.84 4.44
N VAL A 96 -10.52 -9.09 3.27
CA VAL A 96 -11.85 -8.58 2.91
C VAL A 96 -12.92 -9.06 3.89
N ARG A 97 -12.96 -10.37 4.20
CA ARG A 97 -13.94 -10.94 5.14
C ARG A 97 -13.83 -10.30 6.52
N LEU A 98 -12.61 -10.25 7.07
CA LEU A 98 -12.35 -9.67 8.39
C LEU A 98 -12.79 -8.21 8.46
N CYS A 99 -12.43 -7.39 7.46
CA CYS A 99 -12.81 -5.98 7.47
C CYS A 99 -14.33 -5.80 7.39
N ARG A 100 -15.04 -6.62 6.58
CA ARG A 100 -16.50 -6.58 6.50
C ARG A 100 -17.16 -6.95 7.82
N GLU A 101 -16.68 -8.01 8.47
CA GLU A 101 -17.19 -8.46 9.77
C GLU A 101 -16.99 -7.37 10.84
N ARG A 102 -15.78 -6.80 10.90
CA ARG A 102 -15.42 -5.71 11.81
C ARG A 102 -16.29 -4.46 11.61
N LEU A 103 -16.53 -4.05 10.37
CA LEU A 103 -17.38 -2.89 10.05
C LEU A 103 -18.85 -3.14 10.39
N ARG A 104 -19.37 -4.34 10.09
CA ARG A 104 -20.75 -4.71 10.45
C ARG A 104 -20.96 -4.76 11.97
N ALA A 105 -19.95 -5.20 12.73
CA ALA A 105 -20.00 -5.19 14.18
C ALA A 105 -20.14 -3.77 14.78
N GLU A 106 -19.70 -2.74 14.05
CA GLU A 106 -19.88 -1.31 14.41
C GLU A 106 -21.19 -0.71 13.89
N GLY A 107 -22.07 -1.55 13.30
CA GLY A 107 -23.31 -1.08 12.67
C GLY A 107 -23.11 -0.35 11.35
N LEU A 108 -21.93 -0.45 10.72
CA LEU A 108 -21.64 0.15 9.42
C LEU A 108 -21.98 -0.82 8.28
N THR A 109 -22.28 -0.27 7.10
CA THR A 109 -22.52 -1.05 5.88
C THR A 109 -21.25 -1.06 5.04
N PRO A 110 -20.46 -2.15 5.04
CA PRO A 110 -19.23 -2.20 4.27
C PRO A 110 -19.52 -2.30 2.76
N PRO A 111 -18.62 -1.81 1.89
CA PRO A 111 -18.74 -1.99 0.45
C PRO A 111 -18.68 -3.48 0.03
N GLU A 112 -19.67 -3.90 -0.75
CA GLU A 112 -19.75 -5.25 -1.31
C GLU A 112 -18.96 -5.38 -2.63
N GLU A 113 -18.81 -4.28 -3.37
CA GLU A 113 -18.06 -4.19 -4.62
C GLU A 113 -16.93 -3.15 -4.52
N VAL A 114 -16.02 -3.16 -5.50
CA VAL A 114 -14.92 -2.18 -5.56
C VAL A 114 -15.51 -0.79 -5.84
N PRO A 115 -15.36 0.20 -4.94
CA PRO A 115 -15.88 1.53 -5.20
C PRO A 115 -15.04 2.23 -6.27
N ALA A 116 -15.70 3.04 -7.10
CA ALA A 116 -15.03 3.89 -8.07
C ALA A 116 -14.03 4.83 -7.35
N SER A 117 -12.83 4.99 -7.92
CA SER A 117 -11.87 5.93 -7.37
C SER A 117 -12.14 7.35 -7.89
N PRO A 118 -12.32 8.35 -7.01
CA PRO A 118 -12.42 9.75 -7.45
C PRO A 118 -11.09 10.28 -8.02
N TYR A 119 -10.00 9.57 -7.78
CA TYR A 119 -8.64 9.97 -8.13
C TYR A 119 -8.14 9.39 -9.44
N GLN A 120 -9.00 8.75 -10.25
CA GLN A 120 -8.58 8.13 -11.51
C GLN A 120 -7.96 9.14 -12.49
N HIS A 121 -8.32 10.42 -12.38
CA HIS A 121 -7.74 11.51 -13.18
C HIS A 121 -6.26 11.78 -12.85
N LEU A 122 -5.73 11.23 -11.75
CA LEU A 122 -4.32 11.36 -11.32
C LEU A 122 -3.41 10.24 -11.83
N THR A 123 -3.93 9.27 -12.60
CA THR A 123 -3.12 8.14 -13.10
C THR A 123 -1.90 8.59 -13.89
N GLY A 124 -2.03 9.60 -14.75
CA GLY A 124 -0.88 10.13 -15.51
C GLY A 124 0.22 10.69 -14.61
N ASP A 125 -0.16 11.53 -13.64
CA ASP A 125 0.80 12.13 -12.70
C ASP A 125 1.55 11.07 -11.87
N VAL A 126 0.86 10.00 -11.43
CA VAL A 126 1.50 8.91 -10.68
C VAL A 126 2.43 8.09 -11.55
N LEU A 127 2.05 7.81 -12.81
CA LEU A 127 2.91 7.10 -13.75
C LEU A 127 4.19 7.89 -14.05
N ASP A 128 4.09 9.21 -14.20
CA ASP A 128 5.26 10.08 -14.41
C ASP A 128 6.25 9.97 -13.24
N GLU A 129 5.77 10.00 -11.99
CA GLU A 129 6.64 9.85 -10.83
C GLU A 129 7.26 8.44 -10.71
N ILE A 130 6.50 7.39 -11.04
CA ILE A 130 7.05 6.01 -11.11
C ILE A 130 8.19 5.95 -12.14
N MET A 131 8.01 6.55 -13.31
CA MET A 131 9.03 6.57 -14.36
C MET A 131 10.28 7.35 -13.95
N ILE A 132 10.11 8.47 -13.22
CA ILE A 132 11.22 9.28 -12.71
C ILE A 132 12.11 8.48 -11.74
N VAL A 133 11.52 7.66 -10.87
CA VAL A 133 12.30 6.88 -9.88
C VAL A 133 12.77 5.52 -10.39
N THR A 134 12.27 5.08 -11.55
CA THR A 134 12.55 3.76 -12.14
C THR A 134 14.05 3.44 -12.21
N PRO A 135 14.95 4.34 -12.67
CA PRO A 135 16.37 4.03 -12.72
C PRO A 135 16.96 3.62 -11.36
N GLY A 136 16.64 4.36 -10.29
CA GLY A 136 17.15 4.04 -8.95
C GLY A 136 16.50 2.80 -8.33
N LEU A 137 15.23 2.53 -8.61
CA LEU A 137 14.59 1.27 -8.21
C LEU A 137 15.19 0.06 -8.93
N LEU A 138 15.55 0.18 -10.21
CA LEU A 138 16.20 -0.88 -10.98
C LEU A 138 17.64 -1.12 -10.53
N GLU A 139 18.38 -0.06 -10.18
CA GLU A 139 19.73 -0.17 -9.63
C GLU A 139 19.73 -0.97 -8.32
N LEU A 140 18.80 -0.67 -7.41
CA LEU A 140 18.62 -1.43 -6.17
C LEU A 140 18.17 -2.88 -6.42
N ALA A 141 17.39 -3.12 -7.47
CA ALA A 141 16.99 -4.47 -7.81
C ALA A 141 18.17 -5.33 -8.31
N GLN A 142 19.21 -4.70 -8.87
CA GLN A 142 20.44 -5.36 -9.30
C GLN A 142 21.42 -5.61 -8.15
N ASP A 143 21.34 -4.80 -7.09
CA ASP A 143 22.08 -5.06 -5.87
C ASP A 143 21.53 -6.35 -5.21
N SER A 144 22.39 -7.34 -5.00
CA SER A 144 22.10 -8.62 -4.33
C SER A 144 21.67 -8.48 -2.87
N SER A 145 21.46 -7.26 -2.39
CA SER A 145 20.85 -6.97 -1.11
C SER A 145 19.47 -7.65 -0.97
N TRP A 146 19.15 -8.02 0.25
CA TRP A 146 17.83 -8.55 0.64
C TRP A 146 16.67 -7.59 0.33
N LYS A 147 16.96 -6.34 -0.06
CA LYS A 147 16.00 -5.28 -0.42
C LYS A 147 15.55 -5.32 -1.89
N SER A 148 16.19 -6.13 -2.75
CA SER A 148 15.75 -6.26 -4.14
C SER A 148 14.38 -6.95 -4.22
N ILE A 149 13.40 -6.26 -4.79
CA ILE A 149 12.06 -6.77 -5.10
C ILE A 149 11.89 -6.71 -6.63
N PRO A 150 11.96 -7.85 -7.32
CA PRO A 150 11.76 -7.89 -8.76
C PRO A 150 10.35 -7.42 -9.16
N GLY A 151 10.26 -6.66 -10.26
CA GLY A 151 8.98 -6.27 -10.84
C GLY A 151 8.26 -5.10 -10.15
N VAL A 152 8.91 -4.37 -9.23
CA VAL A 152 8.29 -3.22 -8.53
C VAL A 152 7.72 -2.19 -9.51
N VAL A 153 8.51 -1.75 -10.49
CA VAL A 153 8.08 -0.76 -11.48
C VAL A 153 6.85 -1.21 -12.27
N PRO A 154 6.84 -2.38 -12.94
CA PRO A 154 5.64 -2.83 -13.63
C PRO A 154 4.45 -3.08 -12.68
N ALA A 155 4.66 -3.51 -11.44
CA ALA A 155 3.58 -3.68 -10.47
C ALA A 155 2.92 -2.35 -10.07
N LEU A 156 3.74 -1.32 -9.77
CA LEU A 156 3.27 0.02 -9.45
C LEU A 156 2.50 0.63 -10.63
N SER A 157 3.05 0.56 -11.84
CA SER A 157 2.38 1.07 -13.05
C SER A 157 1.07 0.36 -13.33
N HIS A 158 1.05 -0.97 -13.19
CA HIS A 158 -0.16 -1.77 -13.38
C HIS A 158 -1.21 -1.43 -12.31
N ALA A 159 -0.81 -1.25 -11.06
CA ALA A 159 -1.70 -0.82 -9.99
C ALA A 159 -2.27 0.58 -10.24
N ALA A 160 -1.46 1.52 -10.74
CA ALA A 160 -1.90 2.89 -11.02
C ALA A 160 -3.01 2.94 -12.09
N VAL A 161 -2.95 2.04 -13.07
CA VAL A 161 -3.91 1.94 -14.17
C VAL A 161 -5.14 1.11 -13.79
N HIS A 162 -4.93 -0.07 -13.22
CA HIS A 162 -5.97 -1.11 -13.10
C HIS A 162 -6.52 -1.30 -11.68
N ALA A 163 -5.82 -0.85 -10.64
CA ALA A 163 -6.29 -0.92 -9.26
C ALA A 163 -6.74 0.47 -8.78
N CYS A 164 -5.79 1.38 -8.56
CA CYS A 164 -6.02 2.78 -8.23
C CYS A 164 -4.68 3.56 -8.19
N PRO A 165 -4.61 4.79 -8.74
CA PRO A 165 -3.41 5.63 -8.63
C PRO A 165 -3.06 6.03 -7.19
N ASP A 166 -4.05 6.24 -6.32
CA ASP A 166 -3.85 6.50 -4.87
C ASP A 166 -3.08 5.33 -4.21
N LEU A 167 -3.51 4.10 -4.45
CA LEU A 167 -2.85 2.92 -3.89
C LEU A 167 -1.43 2.74 -4.43
N ALA A 168 -1.26 2.91 -5.75
CA ALA A 168 0.05 2.81 -6.38
C ALA A 168 1.02 3.88 -5.84
N PHE A 169 0.55 5.11 -5.64
CA PHE A 169 1.35 6.19 -5.10
C PHE A 169 1.79 5.93 -3.65
N ARG A 170 0.89 5.41 -2.79
CA ARG A 170 1.29 5.02 -1.42
C ARG A 170 2.33 3.90 -1.41
N PHE A 171 2.22 2.92 -2.30
CA PHE A 171 3.24 1.88 -2.44
C PHE A 171 4.55 2.40 -3.07
N LEU A 172 4.49 3.42 -3.94
CA LEU A 172 5.69 4.10 -4.43
C LEU A 172 6.43 4.78 -3.27
N LEU A 173 5.73 5.54 -2.43
CA LEU A 173 6.33 6.16 -1.24
C LEU A 173 6.98 5.10 -0.35
N ARG A 174 6.25 4.01 -0.07
CA ARG A 174 6.80 2.87 0.69
C ARG A 174 8.04 2.27 0.03
N ALA A 175 8.07 2.11 -1.29
CA ALA A 175 9.23 1.60 -2.01
C ALA A 175 10.47 2.53 -1.91
N LEU A 176 10.25 3.82 -1.70
CA LEU A 176 11.33 4.80 -1.53
C LEU A 176 12.01 4.74 -0.16
N THR A 177 11.40 4.15 0.89
CA THR A 177 12.02 4.07 2.22
C THR A 177 13.27 3.21 2.26
N TYR A 178 13.33 2.22 1.36
CA TYR A 178 14.51 1.41 1.10
C TYR A 178 15.04 1.64 -0.32
N GLY A 179 14.52 2.68 -0.98
CA GLY A 179 14.78 3.11 -2.34
C GLY A 179 15.92 4.13 -2.46
N PRO A 180 16.12 4.73 -3.65
CA PRO A 180 17.05 5.83 -3.82
C PRO A 180 16.57 7.07 -3.06
N GLN A 181 17.51 7.92 -2.63
CA GLN A 181 17.18 9.24 -2.12
C GLN A 181 16.52 10.10 -3.20
N ILE A 182 15.61 10.97 -2.78
CA ILE A 182 14.88 11.87 -3.66
C ILE A 182 15.41 13.30 -3.57
N THR A 183 15.23 14.07 -4.65
CA THR A 183 15.51 15.51 -4.63
C THR A 183 14.39 16.26 -3.93
N ARG A 184 14.70 17.45 -3.38
CA ARG A 184 13.67 18.37 -2.86
C ARG A 184 12.53 18.63 -3.84
N LYS A 185 12.83 18.82 -5.13
CA LYS A 185 11.82 19.04 -6.17
C LYS A 185 10.92 17.80 -6.38
N GLN A 186 11.42 16.59 -6.19
CA GLN A 186 10.59 15.37 -6.19
C GLN A 186 9.68 15.35 -4.97
N TYR A 187 10.23 15.61 -3.79
CA TYR A 187 9.45 15.67 -2.55
C TYR A 187 8.32 16.70 -2.62
N GLU A 188 8.58 17.91 -3.13
CA GLU A 188 7.55 18.95 -3.33
C GLU A 188 6.42 18.48 -4.26
N ARG A 189 6.72 17.71 -5.30
CA ARG A 189 5.69 17.11 -6.16
C ARG A 189 4.90 16.00 -5.46
N TYR A 190 5.55 15.22 -4.59
CA TYR A 190 4.87 14.22 -3.77
C TYR A 190 3.92 14.87 -2.77
N VAL A 191 4.32 15.99 -2.16
CA VAL A 191 3.45 16.76 -1.26
C VAL A 191 2.22 17.26 -2.01
N GLU A 192 2.41 17.81 -3.22
CA GLU A 192 1.28 18.27 -4.04
C GLU A 192 0.37 17.11 -4.49
N LEU A 193 0.93 15.96 -4.86
CA LEU A 193 0.14 14.76 -5.13
C LEU A 193 -0.64 14.31 -3.89
N GLY A 194 -0.01 14.25 -2.72
CA GLY A 194 -0.68 13.92 -1.46
C GLY A 194 -1.84 14.86 -1.15
N ARG A 195 -1.67 16.16 -1.41
CA ARG A 195 -2.74 17.16 -1.29
C ARG A 195 -3.89 16.89 -2.26
N ARG A 196 -3.59 16.54 -3.52
CA ARG A 196 -4.60 16.18 -4.55
C ARG A 196 -5.33 14.87 -4.23
N PHE A 197 -4.67 13.94 -3.52
CA PHE A 197 -5.28 12.73 -2.96
C PHE A 197 -6.00 12.96 -1.62
N GLU A 198 -5.98 14.19 -1.11
CA GLU A 198 -6.58 14.58 0.17
C GLU A 198 -5.99 13.81 1.37
N TYR A 199 -4.71 13.44 1.31
CA TYR A 199 -4.01 12.87 2.46
C TYR A 199 -3.90 13.90 3.58
N GLY A 200 -3.94 13.43 4.83
CA GLY A 200 -3.66 14.28 5.97
C GLY A 200 -2.19 14.65 6.06
N GLN A 201 -1.91 15.60 6.95
CA GLN A 201 -0.64 16.31 7.04
C GLN A 201 0.61 15.46 7.33
N PHE A 202 0.48 14.16 7.62
CA PHE A 202 1.61 13.33 8.04
C PHE A 202 2.07 12.30 7.00
N LEU A 203 1.21 11.89 6.07
CA LEU A 203 1.54 10.77 5.18
C LEU A 203 2.76 11.08 4.31
N VAL A 204 2.72 12.15 3.51
CA VAL A 204 3.88 12.52 2.67
C VAL A 204 5.02 13.09 3.52
N PRO A 205 4.78 13.95 4.52
CA PRO A 205 5.86 14.45 5.37
C PRO A 205 6.65 13.39 6.14
N GLY A 206 6.08 12.23 6.42
CA GLY A 206 6.81 11.08 6.96
C GLY A 206 8.02 10.66 6.09
N TYR A 207 8.03 11.02 4.81
CA TYR A 207 9.09 10.69 3.83
C TYR A 207 10.11 11.82 3.61
N GLU A 208 10.04 12.93 4.35
CA GLU A 208 10.97 14.07 4.21
C GLU A 208 12.43 13.66 4.42
N HIS A 209 12.68 12.70 5.30
CA HIS A 209 14.00 12.15 5.61
C HIS A 209 14.69 11.44 4.43
N LEU A 210 13.97 11.17 3.34
CA LEU A 210 14.51 10.58 2.12
C LEU A 210 15.15 11.61 1.18
N MET A 211 15.02 12.90 1.48
CA MET A 211 15.63 13.96 0.67
C MET A 211 17.16 13.94 0.81
N ARG A 212 17.84 14.19 -0.32
CA ARG A 212 19.27 14.53 -0.38
C ARG A 212 19.50 16.03 -0.51
#